data_AF-A0A081BNA0-F1
#
_entry.id   AF-A0A081BNA0-F1
#
_cell.length_a   1.000
_cell.length_b   1.000
_cell.length_c   1.000
_cell.angle_alpha   90.00
_cell.angle_beta   90.00
_cell.angle_gamma   90.00
#
_symmetry.space_group_name_H-M   'P 1'
#
loop_
_entity.id
_entity.type
_entity.pdbx_description
1 polymer ?
#
loop_
_entity_poly.entity_id
_entity_poly.type
_entity_poly.pdbx_seq_one_letter_code
_entity_poly.pdbx_strand_id
1 'polypeptide(L)'
;MSRKYDTPNFSLDSRRTNRNTATIMQNETLHPCLTCGACCAYFRASFYWAEGNDVEGGTVPVELTEKLNDFMRVMKGTNSPTPRCIALQGTIGERIWCSVYEQRSSVCREFPVAWENGEPHDRCDKARAAWGLPPLTPDSWKSV
;
A
#
# COMPACT_ATOMS: atom_id res chain seq x y z
N MET A 1 55.57 21.88 -26.47
CA MET A 1 54.43 21.18 -27.10
C MET A 1 53.12 21.84 -26.67
N SER A 2 52.66 22.85 -27.41
CA SER A 2 51.39 23.54 -27.16
C SER A 2 50.33 22.96 -28.10
N ARG A 3 49.47 22.06 -27.60
CA ARG A 3 48.32 21.58 -28.39
C ARG A 3 47.16 22.54 -28.19
N LYS A 4 46.83 23.21 -29.27
CA LYS A 4 45.74 24.17 -29.45
C LYS A 4 44.41 23.48 -29.13
N TYR A 5 43.59 24.15 -28.34
CA TYR A 5 42.18 23.84 -28.20
C TYR A 5 41.47 24.37 -29.46
N ASP A 6 41.14 23.47 -30.38
CA ASP A 6 40.29 23.78 -31.52
C ASP A 6 38.84 23.38 -31.17
N THR A 7 38.02 24.40 -30.88
CA THR A 7 36.56 24.29 -30.81
C THR A 7 35.96 24.35 -32.21
N PRO A 8 35.04 23.45 -32.60
CA PRO A 8 34.11 23.73 -33.69
C PRO A 8 32.82 24.34 -33.13
N ASN A 9 32.52 25.55 -33.59
CA ASN A 9 31.29 26.29 -33.33
C ASN A 9 30.53 26.42 -34.66
N PHE A 10 29.23 26.10 -34.67
CA PHE A 10 28.16 26.31 -35.68
C PHE A 10 27.31 25.02 -35.75
N SER A 11 25.98 25.03 -35.73
CA SER A 11 25.03 26.07 -36.12
C SER A 11 23.76 25.93 -35.28
N LEU A 12 23.16 27.08 -34.96
CA LEU A 12 21.77 27.18 -34.52
C LEU A 12 20.87 26.57 -35.60
N ASP A 13 20.18 25.47 -35.28
CA ASP A 13 18.86 25.22 -35.87
C ASP A 13 17.81 25.52 -34.80
N SER A 14 17.44 26.79 -34.76
CA SER A 14 16.21 27.26 -34.15
C SER A 14 15.02 26.68 -34.91
N ARG A 15 14.59 25.45 -34.58
CA ARG A 15 13.24 24.92 -34.83
C ARG A 15 13.06 23.48 -34.35
N ARG A 16 12.86 23.30 -33.04
CA ARG A 16 11.97 22.23 -32.54
C ARG A 16 11.30 22.64 -31.23
N THR A 17 10.47 23.68 -31.31
CA THR A 17 9.35 23.84 -30.39
C THR A 17 8.40 22.66 -30.57
N ASN A 18 8.52 21.66 -29.71
CA ASN A 18 7.41 20.77 -29.36
C ASN A 18 7.25 20.91 -27.84
N ARG A 19 6.50 21.90 -27.35
CA ARG A 19 5.03 21.83 -27.23
C ARG A 19 4.65 20.44 -26.73
N ASN A 20 4.84 20.18 -25.43
CA ASN A 20 4.16 19.12 -24.66
C ASN A 20 4.44 19.22 -23.13
N THR A 21 4.62 20.42 -22.58
CA THR A 21 4.62 20.65 -21.12
C THR A 21 3.21 20.74 -20.52
N ALA A 22 2.15 20.38 -21.26
CA ALA A 22 0.75 20.54 -20.85
C ALA A 22 -0.12 19.27 -21.01
N THR A 23 0.47 18.07 -21.15
CA THR A 23 -0.31 16.81 -21.19
C THR A 23 0.41 15.69 -20.46
N ILE A 24 0.63 15.88 -19.16
CA ILE A 24 0.84 14.79 -18.21
C ILE A 24 -0.13 15.06 -17.04
N MET A 25 -1.43 15.10 -17.34
CA MET A 25 -2.44 14.81 -16.32
C MET A 25 -2.44 13.30 -16.18
N GLN A 26 -1.46 12.78 -15.43
CA GLN A 26 -1.40 11.37 -15.07
C GLN A 26 -2.57 11.14 -14.13
N ASN A 27 -3.61 10.54 -14.70
CA ASN A 27 -4.72 9.97 -13.98
C ASN A 27 -4.18 8.76 -13.18
N GLU A 28 -3.40 9.03 -12.13
CA GLU A 28 -2.86 7.99 -11.26
C GLU A 28 -4.04 7.32 -10.54
N THR A 29 -4.36 6.10 -10.96
CA THR A 29 -5.34 5.27 -10.28
C THR A 29 -4.79 4.89 -8.91
N LEU A 30 -5.10 5.71 -7.90
CA LEU A 30 -4.73 5.44 -6.53
C LEU A 30 -5.60 4.30 -5.98
N HIS A 31 -4.95 3.24 -5.53
CA HIS A 31 -5.63 2.10 -4.93
C HIS A 31 -6.45 2.55 -3.70
N PRO A 32 -7.77 2.28 -3.60
CA PRO A 32 -8.64 2.85 -2.56
C PRO A 32 -8.24 2.48 -1.12
N CYS A 33 -7.50 1.39 -0.91
CA CYS A 33 -6.92 1.09 0.39
C CYS A 33 -5.89 2.12 0.89
N LEU A 34 -5.19 2.83 -0.01
CA LEU A 34 -4.21 3.87 0.36
C LEU A 34 -4.86 5.11 0.99
N THR A 35 -6.20 5.18 0.95
CA THR A 35 -6.98 6.24 1.60
C THR A 35 -8.00 5.74 2.62
N CYS A 36 -8.04 4.43 2.93
CA CYS A 36 -9.03 3.88 3.86
C CYS A 36 -8.43 3.38 5.18
N GLY A 37 -7.46 2.46 5.14
CA GLY A 37 -6.86 1.84 6.34
C GLY A 37 -7.80 0.98 7.21
N ALA A 38 -9.07 0.81 6.83
CA ALA A 38 -10.11 0.24 7.70
C ALA A 38 -9.82 -1.20 8.16
N CYS A 39 -9.43 -2.09 7.23
CA CYS A 39 -9.14 -3.49 7.56
C CYS A 39 -7.98 -3.63 8.57
N CYS A 40 -6.97 -2.77 8.45
CA CYS A 40 -5.80 -2.74 9.36
C CYS A 40 -6.15 -2.25 10.78
N ALA A 41 -7.31 -1.63 10.94
CA ALA A 41 -7.80 -1.10 12.21
C ALA A 41 -9.14 -1.72 12.64
N TYR A 42 -9.46 -2.91 12.11
CA TYR A 42 -10.72 -3.58 12.42
C TYR A 42 -10.56 -5.08 12.65
N PHE A 43 -9.66 -5.74 11.90
CA PHE A 43 -9.45 -7.17 12.05
C PHE A 43 -8.21 -7.48 12.90
N ARG A 44 -8.30 -8.59 13.65
CA ARG A 44 -7.13 -9.26 14.20
C ARG A 44 -6.36 -9.96 13.08
N ALA A 45 -5.11 -9.59 12.87
CA ALA A 45 -4.26 -10.19 11.85
C ALA A 45 -3.44 -11.34 12.46
N SER A 46 -4.06 -12.51 12.59
CA SER A 46 -3.43 -13.75 13.08
C SER A 46 -2.99 -14.63 11.93
N PHE A 47 -1.79 -15.20 12.01
CA PHE A 47 -1.18 -15.99 10.92
C PHE A 47 -0.21 -17.05 11.48
N TYR A 48 0.25 -17.98 10.64
CA TYR A 48 1.08 -19.10 11.08
C TYR A 48 2.44 -18.61 11.59
N TRP A 49 2.93 -19.18 12.69
CA TRP A 49 4.15 -18.69 13.35
C TRP A 49 5.40 -18.69 12.45
N ALA A 50 5.45 -19.59 11.47
CA ALA A 50 6.58 -19.74 10.55
C ALA A 50 6.62 -18.71 9.42
N GLU A 51 5.61 -17.85 9.29
CA GLU A 51 5.70 -16.71 8.36
C GLU A 51 6.64 -15.61 8.89
N GLY A 52 7.03 -15.68 10.18
CA GLY A 52 7.97 -14.76 10.80
C GLY A 52 9.39 -14.88 10.23
N ASN A 53 10.10 -13.75 10.11
CA ASN A 53 11.47 -13.70 9.61
C ASN A 53 12.52 -14.33 10.55
N ASP A 54 12.11 -14.88 11.68
CA ASP A 54 12.93 -15.74 12.54
C ASP A 54 12.91 -17.21 12.12
N VAL A 55 12.13 -17.55 11.09
CA VAL A 55 12.05 -18.88 10.48
C VAL A 55 12.52 -18.79 9.03
N GLU A 56 13.25 -19.82 8.58
CA GLU A 56 13.70 -19.91 7.19
C GLU A 56 12.50 -19.85 6.22
N GLY A 57 12.57 -18.91 5.27
CA GLY A 57 11.49 -18.66 4.30
C GLY A 57 10.38 -17.71 4.79
N GLY A 58 10.33 -17.40 6.08
CA GLY A 58 9.44 -16.38 6.62
C GLY A 58 9.92 -14.96 6.30
N THR A 59 8.98 -14.01 6.22
CA THR A 59 9.27 -12.61 5.84
C THR A 59 8.71 -11.59 6.82
N VAL A 60 7.72 -11.96 7.64
CA VAL A 60 7.02 -11.04 8.53
C VAL A 60 7.92 -10.61 9.67
N PRO A 61 8.14 -9.30 9.93
CA PRO A 61 9.08 -8.87 10.95
C PRO A 61 8.57 -9.21 12.36
N VAL A 62 9.22 -10.15 13.03
CA VAL A 62 8.71 -10.71 14.31
C VAL A 62 8.62 -9.69 15.42
N GLU A 63 9.41 -8.62 15.39
CA GLU A 63 9.36 -7.50 16.32
C GLU A 63 8.03 -6.74 16.28
N LEU A 64 7.28 -6.84 15.18
CA LEU A 64 5.93 -6.28 15.02
C LEU A 64 4.82 -7.28 15.36
N THR A 65 5.18 -8.47 15.86
CA THR A 65 4.27 -9.57 16.16
C THR A 65 4.31 -9.94 17.64
N GLU A 66 3.26 -10.58 18.11
CA GLU A 66 3.19 -11.20 19.43
C GLU A 66 2.71 -12.66 19.31
N LYS A 67 3.10 -13.51 20.26
CA LYS A 67 2.67 -14.91 20.31
C LYS A 67 1.19 -14.95 20.66
N LEU A 68 0.38 -15.62 19.83
CA LEU A 68 -1.03 -15.88 20.12
C LEU A 68 -1.22 -17.24 20.79
N ASN A 69 -0.59 -18.28 20.24
CA ASN A 69 -0.51 -19.63 20.81
C ASN A 69 0.72 -20.35 20.22
N ASP A 70 0.83 -21.67 20.39
CA ASP A 70 2.00 -22.43 19.93
C ASP A 70 2.16 -22.50 18.40
N PHE A 71 1.08 -22.26 17.64
CA PHE A 71 1.09 -22.35 16.18
C PHE A 71 0.86 -21.01 15.48
N MET A 72 0.43 -19.98 16.21
CA MET A 72 -0.04 -18.73 15.63
C MET A 72 0.66 -17.52 16.26
N ARG A 73 0.98 -16.55 15.39
CA ARG A 73 1.34 -15.18 15.76
C ARG A 73 0.20 -14.25 15.41
N VAL A 74 0.25 -13.05 15.96
CA VAL A 74 -0.66 -11.95 15.61
C VAL A 74 0.14 -10.65 15.48
N MET A 75 -0.28 -9.78 14.56
CA MET A 75 0.31 -8.44 14.46
C MET A 75 -0.02 -7.64 15.73
N LYS A 76 1.00 -7.03 16.34
CA LYS A 76 0.83 -6.19 17.53
C LYS A 76 -0.21 -5.10 17.30
N GLY A 77 -1.00 -4.85 18.34
CA GLY A 77 -2.10 -3.88 18.34
C GLY A 77 -3.40 -4.39 17.72
N THR A 78 -3.40 -5.54 17.03
CA THR A 78 -4.63 -6.11 16.45
C THR A 78 -5.34 -7.12 17.35
N ASN A 79 -4.69 -7.61 18.41
CA ASN A 79 -5.26 -8.53 19.40
C ASN A 79 -5.95 -7.79 20.55
N SER A 80 -6.86 -6.87 20.24
CA SER A 80 -7.58 -6.05 21.23
C SER A 80 -9.04 -5.80 20.80
N PRO A 81 -9.92 -5.32 21.69
CA PRO A 81 -11.28 -4.91 21.33
C PRO A 81 -11.34 -3.74 20.35
N THR A 82 -10.25 -2.97 20.24
CA THR A 82 -10.10 -1.83 19.31
C THR A 82 -8.83 -2.02 18.47
N PRO A 83 -8.86 -2.93 17.47
CA PRO A 83 -7.68 -3.27 16.70
C PRO A 83 -7.05 -2.08 16.00
N ARG A 84 -5.73 -1.94 16.08
CA ARG A 84 -4.95 -1.08 15.18
C ARG A 84 -3.58 -1.69 14.98
N CYS A 85 -3.31 -2.14 13.76
CA CYS A 85 -2.03 -2.75 13.42
C CYS A 85 -0.87 -1.77 13.64
N ILE A 86 0.17 -2.22 14.33
CA ILE A 86 1.38 -1.43 14.58
C ILE A 86 2.07 -0.93 13.30
N ALA A 87 1.93 -1.67 12.19
CA ALA A 87 2.51 -1.32 10.91
C ALA A 87 1.69 -0.28 10.11
N LEU A 88 0.45 0.02 10.54
CA LEU A 88 -0.40 1.01 9.87
C LEU A 88 0.11 2.42 10.17
N GLN A 89 0.57 3.10 9.13
CA GLN A 89 0.97 4.50 9.18
C GLN A 89 -0.12 5.39 8.59
N GLY A 90 -0.25 6.60 9.13
CA GLY A 90 -1.23 7.59 8.70
C GLY A 90 -2.60 7.49 9.39
N THR A 91 -3.57 8.20 8.81
CA THR A 91 -4.91 8.43 9.37
C THR A 91 -5.96 7.67 8.58
N ILE A 92 -6.80 6.91 9.29
CA ILE A 92 -7.89 6.11 8.70
C ILE A 92 -8.85 7.06 7.98
N GLY A 93 -9.23 6.71 6.74
CA GLY A 93 -10.09 7.54 5.89
C GLY A 93 -9.39 8.70 5.17
N GLU A 94 -8.08 8.91 5.39
CA GLU A 94 -7.31 9.97 4.72
C GLU A 94 -6.19 9.40 3.85
N ARG A 95 -4.94 9.36 4.34
CA ARG A 95 -3.80 8.76 3.66
C ARG A 95 -3.12 7.80 4.62
N ILE A 96 -2.92 6.58 4.15
CA ILE A 96 -2.28 5.52 4.92
C ILE A 96 -1.27 4.75 4.07
N TRP A 97 -0.38 4.04 4.75
CA TRP A 97 0.46 3.00 4.15
C TRP A 97 0.86 1.96 5.21
N CYS A 98 1.31 0.80 4.75
CA CYS A 98 1.89 -0.21 5.62
C CYS A 98 3.42 -0.05 5.63
N SER A 99 4.03 0.09 6.80
CA SER A 99 5.50 0.22 6.91
C SER A 99 6.25 -1.06 6.50
N VAL A 100 5.55 -2.19 6.38
CA VAL A 100 6.10 -3.51 6.02
C VAL A 100 5.36 -4.13 4.84
N TYR A 101 4.92 -3.31 3.86
CA TYR A 101 4.05 -3.75 2.77
C TYR A 101 4.54 -5.00 2.02
N GLU A 102 5.84 -5.09 1.73
CA GLU A 102 6.43 -6.23 1.04
C GLU A 102 6.58 -7.47 1.93
N GLN A 103 6.62 -7.28 3.25
CA GLN A 103 6.83 -8.30 4.28
C GLN A 103 5.52 -8.63 5.01
N ARG A 104 4.37 -8.32 4.41
CA ARG A 104 3.05 -8.65 4.97
C ARG A 104 2.87 -10.16 5.08
N SER A 105 2.20 -10.56 6.15
CA SER A 105 1.68 -11.92 6.33
C SER A 105 0.67 -12.28 5.24
N SER A 106 0.49 -13.58 5.02
CA SER A 106 -0.49 -14.18 4.11
C SER A 106 -1.86 -13.54 4.27
N VAL A 107 -2.36 -13.45 5.51
CA VAL A 107 -3.70 -12.90 5.81
C VAL A 107 -3.88 -11.44 5.42
N CYS A 108 -2.80 -10.65 5.37
CA CYS A 108 -2.83 -9.26 4.92
C CYS A 108 -2.61 -9.13 3.41
N ARG A 109 -1.90 -10.07 2.79
CA ARG A 109 -1.59 -10.09 1.35
C ARG A 109 -2.76 -10.63 0.54
N GLU A 110 -3.43 -11.64 1.06
CA GLU A 110 -4.50 -12.39 0.40
C GLU A 110 -5.90 -11.84 0.73
N PHE A 111 -5.99 -10.76 1.52
CA PHE A 111 -7.27 -10.16 1.88
C PHE A 111 -7.93 -9.53 0.63
N PRO A 112 -9.10 -10.01 0.19
CA PRO A 112 -9.76 -9.46 -0.99
C PRO A 112 -10.26 -8.03 -0.74
N VAL A 113 -9.99 -7.12 -1.66
CA VAL A 113 -10.52 -5.75 -1.61
C VAL A 113 -11.82 -5.69 -2.40
N ALA A 114 -12.86 -5.04 -1.84
CA ALA A 114 -14.13 -4.91 -2.54
C ALA A 114 -13.94 -4.20 -3.90
N TRP A 115 -14.55 -4.75 -4.93
CA TRP A 115 -14.49 -4.34 -6.33
C TRP A 115 -13.14 -4.48 -7.04
N GLU A 116 -12.10 -5.04 -6.40
CA GLU A 116 -10.82 -5.34 -7.05
C GLU A 116 -11.00 -6.28 -8.25
N ASN A 117 -11.85 -7.29 -8.09
CA ASN A 117 -12.19 -8.25 -9.13
C ASN A 117 -13.61 -8.03 -9.68
N GLY A 118 -14.14 -6.80 -9.58
CA GLY A 118 -15.48 -6.45 -10.07
C GLY A 118 -16.65 -6.91 -9.19
N GLU A 119 -16.39 -7.47 -8.02
CA GLU A 119 -17.40 -7.96 -7.07
C GLU A 119 -17.27 -7.26 -5.71
N PRO A 120 -18.38 -7.03 -4.98
CA PRO A 120 -18.32 -6.52 -3.61
C PRO A 120 -17.66 -7.53 -2.66
N HIS A 121 -17.23 -7.07 -1.48
CA HIS A 121 -16.63 -7.95 -0.48
C HIS A 121 -17.06 -7.57 0.93
N ASP A 122 -17.95 -8.38 1.52
CA ASP A 122 -18.59 -8.14 2.82
C ASP A 122 -17.61 -7.82 3.94
N ARG A 123 -16.44 -8.47 4.00
CA ARG A 123 -15.46 -8.20 5.06
C ARG A 123 -14.81 -6.83 4.91
N CYS A 124 -14.55 -6.41 3.66
CA CYS A 124 -14.05 -5.07 3.38
C CYS A 124 -15.10 -4.02 3.78
N ASP A 125 -16.36 -4.22 3.36
CA ASP A 125 -17.45 -3.28 3.64
C ASP A 125 -17.76 -3.17 5.14
N LYS A 126 -17.74 -4.30 5.88
CA LYS A 126 -17.88 -4.29 7.35
C LYS A 126 -16.78 -3.49 8.03
N ALA A 127 -15.53 -3.65 7.61
CA ALA A 127 -14.43 -2.88 8.17
C ALA A 127 -14.58 -1.38 7.88
N ARG A 128 -14.97 -1.03 6.65
CA ARG A 128 -15.23 0.37 6.26
C ARG A 128 -16.37 0.98 7.07
N ALA A 129 -17.49 0.27 7.21
CA ALA A 129 -18.64 0.72 7.99
C ALA A 129 -18.29 0.96 9.47
N ALA A 130 -17.45 0.11 10.06
CA ALA A 130 -16.99 0.29 11.44
C ALA A 130 -16.19 1.57 11.67
N TRP A 131 -15.60 2.13 10.61
CA TRP A 131 -14.88 3.40 10.62
C TRP A 131 -15.67 4.55 9.98
N GLY A 132 -16.98 4.37 9.74
CA GLY A 132 -17.84 5.40 9.14
C GLY A 132 -17.54 5.68 7.66
N LEU A 133 -16.81 4.80 6.99
CA LEU A 133 -16.47 4.93 5.57
C LEU A 133 -17.57 4.29 4.70
N PRO A 134 -17.97 4.92 3.58
CA PRO A 134 -18.96 4.33 2.67
C PRO A 134 -18.41 3.05 2.03
N PRO A 135 -19.24 2.08 1.64
CA PRO A 135 -18.77 0.90 0.91
C PRO A 135 -18.09 1.31 -0.39
N LEU A 136 -17.17 0.47 -0.87
CA LEU A 136 -16.58 0.70 -2.19
C LEU A 136 -17.62 0.41 -3.29
N THR A 137 -17.44 1.06 -4.42
CA THR A 137 -18.22 0.90 -5.64
C THR A 137 -17.27 0.59 -6.81
N PRO A 138 -17.77 0.14 -7.98
CA PRO A 138 -16.94 0.01 -9.17
C PRO A 138 -16.16 1.28 -9.53
N ASP A 139 -16.74 2.44 -9.25
CA ASP A 139 -16.13 3.74 -9.52
C ASP A 139 -15.08 4.14 -8.49
N SER A 140 -15.05 3.50 -7.31
CA SER A 140 -14.01 3.75 -6.29
C SER A 140 -12.60 3.33 -6.74
N TRP A 141 -12.52 2.56 -7.83
CA TRP A 141 -11.28 2.13 -8.48
C TRP A 141 -10.95 2.93 -9.74
N LYS A 142 -11.84 3.84 -10.14
CA LYS A 142 -11.62 4.74 -11.26
C LYS A 142 -11.03 6.03 -10.69
N SER A 143 -9.91 6.44 -11.24
CA SER A 143 -9.07 7.54 -10.79
C SER A 143 -9.82 8.87 -10.72
N VAL A 144 -9.36 9.74 -9.79
CA VAL A 144 -9.77 11.13 -9.60
C VAL A 144 -9.03 12.03 -10.59
#